data_AF-A0A1Z8S199-F1
#
_entry.id   AF-A0A1Z8S199-F1
#
_cell.length_a   1.000
_cell.length_b   1.000
_cell.length_c   1.000
_cell.angle_alpha   90.00
_cell.angle_beta   90.00
_cell.angle_gamma   90.00
#
_symmetry.space_group_name_H-M   'P 1'
#
loop_
_entity.id
_entity.type
_entity.pdbx_description
1 polymer ?
#
loop_
_entity_poly.entity_id
_entity_poly.type
_entity_poly.pdbx_seq_one_letter_code
_entity_poly.pdbx_strand_id
1 'polypeptide(L)'
;MIHRHIYFDADNLFAEKISVFHEFFVQSFLITGVDKETASLDEIKMTKNPSFSMLYYKRIVGGIMATKPLLIIQSFLKSSLNTSCNIYYLNNNNDIDDFFLYQRVRNWNGSDKTCHQLWKMEYMSLKDMHEFWLENEEMQ
;
A
#
# COMPACT_ATOMS: atom_id res chain seq x y z
N MET A 1 1.93 -4.73 17.57
CA MET A 1 0.77 -3.82 17.58
C MET A 1 0.52 -3.40 16.14
N ILE A 2 -0.73 -3.32 15.69
CA ILE A 2 -1.07 -2.83 14.34
C ILE A 2 -1.53 -1.39 14.49
N HIS A 3 -0.90 -0.47 13.77
CA HIS A 3 -1.31 0.93 13.73
C HIS A 3 -2.36 1.14 12.65
N ARG A 4 -3.35 2.00 12.89
CA ARG A 4 -4.43 2.27 11.93
C ARG A 4 -4.80 3.74 11.89
N HIS A 5 -4.88 4.28 10.68
CA HIS A 5 -5.24 5.66 10.38
C HIS A 5 -6.45 5.66 9.43
N ILE A 6 -7.50 6.42 9.76
CA ILE A 6 -8.75 6.40 8.99
C ILE A 6 -9.19 7.83 8.68
N TYR A 7 -9.40 8.11 7.40
CA TYR A 7 -9.86 9.37 6.87
C TYR A 7 -11.29 9.19 6.34
N PHE A 8 -12.20 10.08 6.72
CA PHE A 8 -13.59 10.10 6.24
C PHE A 8 -13.86 11.39 5.50
N ASP A 9 -14.34 11.27 4.25
CA ASP A 9 -14.77 12.39 3.41
C ASP A 9 -13.72 13.52 3.29
N ALA A 10 -12.44 13.13 3.34
CA ALA A 10 -11.26 14.00 3.28
C ALA A 10 -10.38 13.63 2.09
N ASP A 11 -10.98 13.45 0.92
CA ASP A 11 -10.33 12.96 -0.30
C ASP A 11 -9.16 13.86 -0.75
N ASN A 12 -9.35 15.18 -0.78
CA ASN A 12 -8.31 16.12 -1.18
C ASN A 12 -7.10 16.08 -0.22
N LEU A 13 -7.37 16.16 1.09
CA LEU A 13 -6.32 16.07 2.12
C LEU A 13 -5.59 14.73 2.05
N PHE A 14 -6.34 13.64 1.89
CA PHE A 14 -5.77 12.31 1.79
C PHE A 14 -4.92 12.15 0.53
N ALA A 15 -5.38 12.68 -0.62
CA ALA A 15 -4.66 12.64 -1.89
C ALA A 15 -3.35 13.42 -1.84
N GLU A 16 -3.35 14.60 -1.21
CA GLU A 16 -2.12 15.36 -0.97
C GLU A 16 -1.18 14.59 -0.04
N LYS A 17 -1.70 14.13 1.11
CA LYS A 17 -0.88 13.43 2.11
C LYS A 17 -0.28 12.14 1.59
N ILE A 18 -1.03 11.34 0.82
CA ILE A 18 -0.49 10.12 0.21
C ILE A 18 0.54 10.43 -0.88
N SER A 19 0.37 11.51 -1.64
CA SER A 19 1.39 11.94 -2.61
C SER A 19 2.72 12.23 -1.91
N VAL A 20 2.67 13.03 -0.83
CA VAL A 20 3.84 13.33 0.00
C VAL A 20 4.42 12.05 0.61
N PHE A 21 3.56 11.14 1.10
CA PHE A 21 4.03 9.85 1.62
C PHE A 21 4.80 9.03 0.58
N HIS A 22 4.35 9.00 -0.67
CA HIS A 22 5.07 8.33 -1.74
C HIS A 22 6.43 8.99 -2.01
N GLU A 23 6.48 10.32 -2.06
CA GLU A 23 7.72 11.05 -2.31
C GLU A 23 8.81 10.77 -1.27
N PHE A 24 8.43 10.66 0.02
CA PHE A 24 9.39 10.42 1.10
C PHE A 24 9.68 8.95 1.36
N PHE A 25 8.68 8.07 1.29
CA PHE A 25 8.78 6.71 1.82
C PHE A 25 8.82 5.61 0.76
N VAL A 26 8.58 5.92 -0.52
CA VAL A 26 8.59 4.90 -1.59
C VAL A 26 9.90 4.96 -2.38
N GLN A 27 10.61 3.84 -2.40
CA GLN A 27 11.84 3.70 -3.16
C GLN A 27 11.58 3.31 -4.62
N SER A 28 10.72 2.30 -4.82
CA SER A 28 10.48 1.80 -6.17
C SER A 28 9.11 1.16 -6.34
N PHE A 29 8.58 1.33 -7.54
CA PHE A 29 7.39 0.63 -8.01
C PHE A 29 7.72 -0.82 -8.35
N LEU A 30 6.90 -1.76 -7.87
CA LEU A 30 7.08 -3.19 -8.09
C LEU A 30 6.11 -3.73 -9.14
N ILE A 31 4.81 -3.72 -8.82
CA ILE A 31 3.76 -4.30 -9.69
C ILE A 31 2.47 -3.50 -9.62
N THR A 32 1.69 -3.55 -10.70
CA THR A 32 0.31 -3.04 -10.74
C THR A 32 -0.60 -3.97 -11.51
N GLY A 33 -1.88 -4.02 -11.13
CA GLY A 33 -2.92 -4.77 -11.80
C GLY A 33 -4.28 -4.20 -11.50
N VAL A 34 -5.24 -4.44 -12.38
CA VAL A 34 -6.61 -3.96 -12.22
C VAL A 34 -7.56 -5.15 -12.29
N ASP A 35 -8.31 -5.37 -11.23
CA ASP A 35 -9.26 -6.48 -11.12
C ASP A 35 -10.43 -6.11 -10.19
N LYS A 36 -11.35 -7.05 -9.96
CA LYS A 36 -12.37 -6.92 -8.92
C LYS A 36 -11.71 -6.80 -7.54
N GLU A 37 -12.36 -6.09 -6.63
CA GLU A 37 -11.87 -5.87 -5.26
C GLU A 37 -11.57 -7.18 -4.50
N THR A 38 -12.35 -8.23 -4.78
CA THR A 38 -12.28 -9.54 -4.14
C THR A 38 -11.22 -10.47 -4.73
N ALA A 39 -10.51 -10.06 -5.78
CA ALA A 39 -9.46 -10.86 -6.38
C ALA A 39 -8.30 -11.05 -5.40
N SER A 40 -7.80 -12.29 -5.31
CA SER A 40 -6.57 -12.55 -4.56
C SER A 40 -5.37 -11.96 -5.29
N LEU A 41 -4.37 -11.48 -4.55
CA LEU A 41 -3.25 -10.73 -5.12
C LEU A 41 -2.43 -11.54 -6.14
N ASP A 42 -2.36 -12.86 -5.95
CA ASP A 42 -1.69 -13.82 -6.81
C ASP A 42 -2.49 -14.21 -8.08
N GLU A 43 -3.80 -13.96 -8.10
CA GLU A 43 -4.68 -14.23 -9.24
C GLU A 43 -4.76 -13.04 -10.22
N ILE A 44 -4.43 -11.84 -9.76
CA ILE A 44 -4.54 -10.63 -10.58
C ILE A 44 -3.51 -10.66 -11.71
N LYS A 45 -3.96 -10.29 -12.92
CA LYS A 45 -3.05 -10.10 -14.06
C LYS A 45 -2.22 -8.83 -13.87
N MET A 46 -1.02 -9.01 -13.32
CA MET A 46 -0.13 -7.93 -12.92
C MET A 46 0.93 -7.59 -13.98
N THR A 47 1.06 -6.31 -14.29
CA THR A 47 2.22 -5.70 -14.97
C THR A 47 3.33 -5.51 -13.95
N LYS A 48 4.52 -6.04 -14.24
CA LYS A 48 5.66 -6.09 -13.32
C LYS A 48 6.77 -5.17 -13.80
N ASN A 49 7.48 -4.54 -12.88
CA ASN A 49 8.69 -3.80 -13.18
C ASN A 49 9.79 -4.78 -13.70
N PRO A 50 10.41 -4.52 -14.87
CA PRO A 50 11.39 -5.43 -15.45
C PRO A 50 12.70 -5.55 -14.64
N SER A 51 12.95 -4.62 -13.70
CA SER A 51 14.18 -4.60 -12.89
C SER A 51 14.27 -5.72 -11.84
N PHE A 52 13.19 -6.47 -11.59
CA PHE A 52 13.16 -7.52 -10.59
C PHE A 52 12.78 -8.88 -11.19
N SER A 53 13.30 -9.95 -10.58
CA SER A 53 13.03 -11.31 -11.05
C SER A 53 11.60 -11.77 -10.72
N MET A 54 11.08 -12.72 -11.48
CA MET A 54 9.78 -13.34 -11.19
C MET A 54 9.75 -14.03 -9.82
N LEU A 55 10.88 -14.59 -9.37
CA LEU A 55 11.00 -15.23 -8.07
C LEU A 55 10.85 -14.21 -6.93
N TYR A 56 11.46 -13.03 -7.07
CA TYR A 56 11.34 -11.92 -6.13
C TYR A 56 9.87 -11.51 -5.95
N TYR A 57 9.14 -11.31 -7.06
CA TYR A 57 7.71 -11.00 -7.01
C TYR A 57 6.87 -12.07 -6.33
N LYS A 58 7.10 -13.35 -6.64
CA LYS A 58 6.37 -14.46 -6.01
C LYS A 58 6.57 -14.48 -4.50
N ARG A 59 7.80 -14.21 -4.04
CA ARG A 59 8.12 -14.15 -2.61
C ARG A 59 7.41 -12.98 -1.92
N ILE A 60 7.39 -11.80 -2.55
CA ILE A 60 6.70 -10.62 -2.00
C ILE A 60 5.19 -10.86 -1.91
N VAL A 61 4.57 -11.29 -3.01
CA VAL A 61 3.12 -11.56 -3.04
C VAL A 61 2.75 -12.63 -2.01
N GLY A 62 3.48 -13.74 -1.98
CA GLY A 62 3.26 -14.79 -0.98
C GLY A 62 3.45 -14.29 0.45
N GLY A 63 4.48 -13.46 0.69
CA GLY A 63 4.73 -12.84 1.99
C GLY A 63 3.59 -11.92 2.44
N ILE A 64 3.09 -11.05 1.56
CA ILE A 64 1.94 -10.17 1.85
C ILE A 64 0.69 -10.98 2.16
N MET A 65 0.41 -12.07 1.41
CA MET A 65 -0.75 -12.91 1.68
C MET A 65 -0.64 -13.71 2.98
N ALA A 66 0.59 -14.06 3.39
CA ALA A 66 0.85 -14.83 4.61
C ALA A 66 1.01 -13.96 5.87
N THR A 67 1.17 -12.64 5.73
CA THR A 67 1.55 -11.74 6.83
C THR A 67 0.45 -10.71 7.09
N LYS A 68 0.30 -10.27 8.34
CA LYS A 68 -0.60 -9.16 8.68
C LYS A 68 0.15 -7.82 8.49
N PRO A 69 -0.53 -6.76 8.03
CA PRO A 69 0.10 -5.45 7.94
C PRO A 69 0.45 -4.91 9.32
N LEU A 70 1.51 -4.11 9.36
CA LEU A 70 1.97 -3.39 10.56
C LEU A 70 1.29 -2.03 10.70
N LEU A 71 0.97 -1.41 9.56
CA LEU A 71 0.32 -0.12 9.47
C LEU A 71 -0.75 -0.15 8.36
N ILE A 72 -1.95 0.31 8.69
CA ILE A 72 -3.11 0.36 7.80
C ILE A 72 -3.58 1.81 7.70
N ILE A 73 -3.63 2.35 6.49
CA ILE A 73 -4.20 3.67 6.21
C ILE A 73 -5.39 3.50 5.28
N GLN A 74 -6.53 4.10 5.62
CA GLN A 74 -7.76 3.97 4.87
C GLN A 74 -8.43 5.32 4.66
N SER A 75 -8.93 5.54 3.45
CA SER A 75 -9.76 6.68 3.11
C SER A 75 -11.13 6.20 2.67
N PHE A 76 -12.17 6.74 3.29
CA PHE A 76 -13.57 6.48 2.99
C PHE A 76 -14.19 7.72 2.34
N LEU A 77 -14.99 7.49 1.31
CA LEU A 77 -15.80 8.52 0.66
C LEU A 77 -17.26 8.05 0.69
N LYS A 78 -18.15 8.87 1.26
CA LYS A 78 -19.58 8.56 1.43
C LYS A 78 -19.79 7.17 2.05
N SER A 79 -19.09 6.91 3.15
CA SER A 79 -19.09 5.63 3.89
C SER A 79 -18.58 4.40 3.15
N SER A 80 -18.07 4.55 1.93
CA SER A 80 -17.48 3.47 1.15
C SER A 80 -15.96 3.60 1.18
N LEU A 81 -15.24 2.51 1.49
CA LEU A 81 -13.77 2.53 1.43
C LEU A 81 -13.36 2.84 -0.02
N ASN A 82 -12.57 3.89 -0.18
CA ASN A 82 -12.12 4.40 -1.47
C ASN A 82 -10.68 3.97 -1.76
N THR A 83 -9.78 4.17 -0.80
CA THR A 83 -8.38 3.77 -0.90
C THR A 83 -7.92 3.07 0.37
N SER A 84 -7.12 2.02 0.24
CA SER A 84 -6.43 1.38 1.38
C SER A 84 -4.95 1.21 1.09
N CYS A 85 -4.12 1.56 2.06
CA CYS A 85 -2.68 1.40 2.04
C CYS A 85 -2.27 0.54 3.23
N ASN A 86 -1.69 -0.62 2.95
CA ASN A 86 -1.25 -1.57 3.96
C ASN A 86 0.26 -1.71 3.87
N ILE A 87 0.96 -1.47 4.97
CA ILE A 87 2.42 -1.57 5.04
C ILE A 87 2.80 -2.87 5.74
N TYR A 88 3.69 -3.62 5.11
CA TYR A 88 4.19 -4.91 5.58
C TYR A 88 5.70 -4.82 5.73
N TYR A 89 6.24 -5.52 6.71
CA TYR A 89 7.65 -5.85 6.75
C TYR A 89 7.79 -7.33 6.40
N LEU A 90 8.61 -7.64 5.41
CA LEU A 90 8.90 -9.01 5.01
C LEU A 90 10.40 -9.26 5.18
N ASN A 91 10.72 -10.42 5.75
CA ASN A 91 12.10 -10.87 5.86
C ASN A 91 12.14 -12.38 5.56
N ASN A 92 12.97 -12.79 4.60
CA ASN A 92 13.17 -14.20 4.25
C ASN A 92 14.59 -14.71 4.54
N ASN A 93 15.39 -13.94 5.30
CA ASN A 93 16.79 -14.18 5.61
C ASN A 93 17.68 -14.37 4.35
N ASN A 94 17.30 -13.75 3.23
CA ASN A 94 18.01 -13.87 1.96
C ASN A 94 17.98 -12.52 1.21
N ASP A 95 17.12 -12.40 0.19
CA ASP A 95 17.03 -11.26 -0.72
C ASP A 95 15.91 -10.28 -0.37
N ILE A 96 15.12 -10.57 0.67
CA ILE A 96 14.04 -9.72 1.15
C ILE A 96 14.26 -9.45 2.62
N ASP A 97 14.46 -8.18 2.95
CA ASP A 97 14.53 -7.63 4.30
C ASP A 97 14.12 -6.15 4.23
N ASP A 98 12.84 -5.91 3.92
CA ASP A 98 12.36 -4.58 3.53
C ASP A 98 10.90 -4.35 3.93
N PHE A 99 10.51 -3.08 3.92
CA PHE A 99 9.10 -2.67 3.99
C PHE A 99 8.47 -2.60 2.59
N PHE A 100 7.20 -2.98 2.53
CA PHE A 100 6.40 -2.99 1.31
C PHE A 100 5.06 -2.32 1.55
N LEU A 101 4.68 -1.44 0.63
CA LEU A 101 3.36 -0.81 0.60
C LEU A 101 2.48 -1.53 -0.41
N TYR A 102 1.35 -2.05 0.05
CA TYR A 102 0.26 -2.51 -0.79
C TYR A 102 -0.88 -1.49 -0.80
N GLN A 103 -1.02 -0.81 -1.93
CA GLN A 103 -2.06 0.17 -2.17
C GLN A 103 -3.17 -0.41 -3.04
N ARG A 104 -4.42 -0.14 -2.64
CA ARG A 104 -5.62 -0.45 -3.43
C ARG A 104 -6.44 0.82 -3.58
N VAL A 105 -6.77 1.16 -4.83
CA VAL A 105 -7.62 2.30 -5.18
C VAL A 105 -8.86 1.75 -5.87
N ARG A 106 -10.03 1.90 -5.23
CA ARG A 106 -11.31 1.44 -5.77
C ARG A 106 -11.88 2.45 -6.76
N ASN A 107 -12.93 2.03 -7.46
CA ASN A 107 -13.57 2.82 -8.50
C ASN A 107 -12.59 3.32 -9.58
N TRP A 108 -11.62 2.48 -9.92
CA TRP A 108 -10.49 2.89 -10.75
C TRP A 108 -10.97 3.33 -12.13
N ASN A 109 -10.60 4.55 -12.52
CA ASN A 109 -11.04 5.19 -13.77
C ASN A 109 -12.57 5.17 -13.97
N GLY A 110 -13.35 5.27 -12.88
CA GLY A 110 -14.81 5.27 -12.93
C GLY A 110 -15.44 3.90 -13.22
N SER A 111 -14.67 2.81 -13.16
CA SER A 111 -15.18 1.43 -13.26
C SER A 111 -15.49 0.84 -11.89
N ASP A 112 -16.06 -0.36 -11.84
CA ASP A 112 -16.25 -1.16 -10.62
C ASP A 112 -14.98 -1.91 -10.18
N LYS A 113 -13.85 -1.66 -10.85
CA LYS A 113 -12.57 -2.33 -10.59
C LYS A 113 -11.73 -1.58 -9.57
N THR A 114 -10.81 -2.33 -8.98
CA THR A 114 -9.79 -1.86 -8.06
C THR A 114 -8.44 -1.92 -8.75
N CYS A 115 -7.66 -0.85 -8.62
CA CYS A 115 -6.24 -0.83 -8.98
C CYS A 115 -5.42 -1.29 -7.77
N HIS A 116 -4.60 -2.30 -7.97
CA HIS A 116 -3.75 -2.93 -6.97
C HIS A 116 -2.32 -2.58 -7.31
N GLN A 117 -1.58 -2.00 -6.36
CA GLN A 117 -0.21 -1.55 -6.56
C GLN A 117 0.68 -2.01 -5.40
N LEU A 118 1.84 -2.58 -5.71
CA LEU A 118 2.87 -2.85 -4.73
C LEU A 118 4.08 -1.96 -4.96
N TRP A 119 4.65 -1.51 -3.85
CA TRP A 119 5.81 -0.64 -3.82
C TRP A 119 6.81 -1.16 -2.80
N LYS A 120 8.10 -1.07 -3.12
CA LYS A 120 9.17 -1.20 -2.14
C LYS A 120 9.39 0.16 -1.49
N MET A 121 9.48 0.16 -0.17
CA MET A 121 9.68 1.36 0.62
C MET A 121 11.16 1.63 0.85
N GLU A 122 11.50 2.89 1.10
CA GLU A 122 12.83 3.27 1.58
C GLU A 122 13.11 2.66 2.96
N TYR A 123 14.40 2.48 3.30
CA TYR A 123 14.78 1.97 4.61
C TYR A 123 14.54 3.03 5.69
N MET A 124 13.35 2.99 6.29
CA MET A 124 12.93 3.85 7.39
C MET A 124 12.22 3.04 8.48
N SER A 125 12.13 3.61 9.68
CA SER A 125 11.48 2.91 10.78
C SER A 125 9.96 2.93 10.64
N LEU A 126 9.29 1.88 11.15
CA LEU A 126 7.84 1.86 11.28
C LEU A 126 7.32 3.06 12.08
N LYS A 127 8.11 3.54 13.04
CA LYS A 127 7.79 4.69 13.87
C LYS A 127 7.68 5.96 13.01
N ASP A 128 8.67 6.25 12.18
CA ASP A 128 8.66 7.45 11.33
C ASP A 128 7.47 7.44 10.35
N MET A 129 7.21 6.27 9.75
CA MET A 129 6.02 6.08 8.91
C MET A 129 4.73 6.32 9.69
N HIS A 130 4.62 5.81 10.92
CA HIS A 130 3.43 5.99 11.75
C HIS A 130 3.23 7.46 12.16
N GLU A 131 4.30 8.14 12.58
CA GLU A 131 4.31 9.53 13.01
C GLU A 131 3.90 10.48 11.88
N PHE A 132 4.39 10.29 10.65
CA PHE A 132 3.96 11.06 9.49
C PHE A 132 2.43 11.11 9.35
N TRP A 133 1.77 9.98 9.58
CA TRP A 133 0.32 9.91 9.45
C TRP A 133 -0.45 10.55 10.62
N LEU A 134 0.18 10.70 11.80
CA LEU A 134 -0.37 11.41 12.97
C LEU A 134 -0.32 12.93 12.84
N GLU A 135 0.71 13.49 12.17
CA GLU A 135 1.02 14.94 12.15
C GLU A 135 -0.11 15.88 11.67
N ASN A 136 -1.21 15.37 11.10
CA ASN A 136 -2.34 16.20 10.66
C ASN A 136 -3.63 16.02 11.48
N GLU A 137 -3.62 15.22 12.56
CA GLU A 137 -4.79 15.09 13.45
C GLU A 137 -4.95 16.31 14.39
N GLU A 138 -3.92 17.14 14.56
CA GLU A 138 -3.93 18.31 15.47
C GLU A 138 -4.47 19.61 14.83
N MET A 139 -4.92 19.58 13.57
CA MET A 139 -5.48 20.74 12.86
C MET A 139 -7.00 20.63 12.59
N GLN A 140 -7.73 19.95 13.46
CA GLN A 140 -9.20 19.96 13.51
C GLN A 140 -9.71 20.50 14.84
#